data_AF-A0A9X1FU97-F1
#
_entry.id   AF-A0A9X1FU97-F1
#
_cell.length_a   1.000
_cell.length_b   1.000
_cell.length_c   1.000
_cell.angle_alpha   90.00
_cell.angle_beta   90.00
_cell.angle_gamma   90.00
#
_symmetry.space_group_name_H-M   'P 1'
#
loop_
_entity.id
_entity.type
_entity.pdbx_description
1 polymer ?
#
loop_
_entity_poly.entity_id
_entity_poly.type
_entity_poly.pdbx_seq_one_letter_code
_entity_poly.pdbx_strand_id
1 'polypeptide(L)'
;MFDKFAGAVAASLIASSASAAVVGDEVTGVLTALSVSLLDETTVVTDPGVEFSFSVGSGFLSFDIAETAVTVIYNLATFPSVGAVTTWDVSGFDDQITGFSLASGKANLIDAVSFTADSISLSVADFFAVNEGAVNTWIFDLETSVAPVPLPASGVLLVAGLAGLGFASRRNKLKG
;
A
#
# COMPACT_ATOMS: atom_id res chain seq x y z
N MET A 1 -2.14 59.33 -19.26
CA MET A 1 -3.14 58.25 -19.06
C MET A 1 -2.36 56.94 -19.19
N PHE A 2 -1.77 56.46 -18.10
CA PHE A 2 -1.00 55.20 -18.09
C PHE A 2 -1.51 54.36 -16.94
N ASP A 3 -2.22 53.30 -17.30
CA ASP A 3 -2.92 52.41 -16.41
C ASP A 3 -1.99 51.42 -15.71
N LYS A 4 -2.40 51.11 -14.49
CA LYS A 4 -1.78 50.21 -13.52
C LYS A 4 -1.88 48.76 -14.00
N PHE A 5 -0.76 48.04 -14.02
CA PHE A 5 -0.76 46.58 -13.92
C PHE A 5 0.36 46.14 -12.97
N ALA A 6 0.02 45.99 -11.69
CA ALA A 6 0.83 45.21 -10.76
C ALA A 6 0.05 43.92 -10.48
N GLY A 7 0.30 42.92 -11.32
CA GLY A 7 -0.23 41.57 -11.14
C GLY A 7 0.35 40.95 -9.88
N ALA A 8 -0.51 40.62 -8.92
CA ALA A 8 -0.15 39.78 -7.79
C ALA A 8 -0.15 38.33 -8.26
N VAL A 9 1.03 37.74 -8.40
CA VAL A 9 1.19 36.31 -8.63
C VAL A 9 0.87 35.61 -7.31
N ALA A 10 -0.35 35.09 -7.18
CA ALA A 10 -0.71 34.19 -6.10
C ALA A 10 -0.08 32.82 -6.39
N ALA A 11 1.08 32.55 -5.79
CA ALA A 11 1.66 31.21 -5.78
C ALA A 11 0.78 30.32 -4.90
N SER A 12 -0.14 29.60 -5.53
CA SER A 12 -0.87 28.50 -4.92
C SER A 12 0.14 27.40 -4.60
N LEU A 13 0.53 27.29 -3.33
CA LEU A 13 1.15 26.08 -2.80
C LEU A 13 0.04 25.03 -2.74
N ILE A 14 -0.12 24.29 -3.85
CA ILE A 14 -0.94 23.09 -3.87
C ILE A 14 -0.20 22.09 -3.00
N ALA A 15 -0.65 21.91 -1.76
CA ALA A 15 -0.27 20.77 -0.96
C ALA A 15 -0.78 19.53 -1.69
N SER A 16 0.11 18.79 -2.34
CA SER A 16 -0.21 17.44 -2.78
C SER A 16 -0.46 16.62 -1.52
N SER A 17 -1.67 16.11 -1.35
CA SER A 17 -1.91 15.03 -0.40
C SER A 17 -0.98 13.88 -0.80
N ALA A 18 0.00 13.58 0.05
CA ALA A 18 0.74 12.33 -0.07
C ALA A 18 -0.28 11.20 0.06
N SER A 19 -0.31 10.29 -0.92
CA SER A 19 -1.03 9.03 -0.78
C SER A 19 -0.36 8.23 0.34
N ALA A 20 -1.16 7.61 1.21
CA ALA A 20 -0.67 6.59 2.15
C ALA A 20 -0.36 5.36 1.30
N ALA A 21 0.90 5.22 0.93
CA ALA A 21 1.36 4.10 0.15
C ALA A 21 1.91 3.05 1.12
N VAL A 22 1.46 1.81 0.97
CA VAL A 22 2.11 0.65 1.60
C VAL A 22 3.52 0.41 1.07
N VAL A 23 3.86 1.03 -0.06
CA VAL A 23 5.19 0.97 -0.66
C VAL A 23 6.21 1.62 0.28
N GLY A 24 7.18 0.82 0.70
CA GLY A 24 8.20 1.21 1.68
C GLY A 24 7.98 0.66 3.09
N ASP A 25 6.80 0.09 3.38
CA ASP A 25 6.52 -0.56 4.66
C ASP A 25 7.38 -1.83 4.80
N GLU A 26 7.88 -2.10 6.01
CA GLU A 26 8.54 -3.36 6.35
C GLU A 26 7.49 -4.37 6.83
N VAL A 27 7.20 -5.36 6.00
CA VAL A 27 6.14 -6.34 6.22
C VAL A 27 6.69 -7.73 6.47
N THR A 28 6.03 -8.47 7.36
CA THR A 28 6.28 -9.89 7.63
C THR A 28 5.15 -10.72 7.06
N GLY A 29 5.51 -11.64 6.16
CA GLY A 29 4.61 -12.63 5.57
C GLY A 29 4.80 -13.99 6.23
N VAL A 30 3.71 -14.61 6.64
CA VAL A 30 3.68 -15.96 7.21
C VAL A 30 2.72 -16.83 6.41
N LEU A 31 3.24 -17.90 5.80
CA LEU A 31 2.44 -18.93 5.14
C LEU A 31 2.33 -20.13 6.07
N THR A 32 1.13 -20.44 6.54
CA THR A 32 0.88 -21.59 7.40
C THR A 32 0.01 -22.63 6.68
N ALA A 33 0.43 -23.88 6.73
CA ALA A 33 -0.35 -25.03 6.30
C ALA A 33 -0.13 -26.19 7.26
N LEU A 34 -1.17 -26.99 7.52
CA LEU A 34 -1.08 -28.14 8.45
C LEU A 34 -0.55 -27.76 9.85
N SER A 35 -0.84 -26.54 10.28
CA SER A 35 -0.31 -25.97 11.53
C SER A 35 1.22 -25.86 11.57
N VAL A 36 1.87 -25.82 10.41
CA VAL A 36 3.31 -25.58 10.23
C VAL A 36 3.52 -24.31 9.42
N SER A 37 4.42 -23.45 9.88
CA SER A 37 4.87 -22.31 9.08
C SER A 37 5.81 -22.81 7.97
N LEU A 38 5.40 -22.59 6.73
CA LEU A 38 6.14 -22.93 5.52
C LEU A 38 7.00 -21.76 5.01
N LEU A 39 6.60 -20.54 5.32
CA LEU A 39 7.32 -19.30 5.05
C LEU A 39 7.07 -18.35 6.22
N ASP A 40 8.13 -17.68 6.67
CA ASP A 40 8.12 -16.66 7.73
C ASP A 40 9.28 -15.71 7.41
N GLU A 41 8.98 -14.68 6.61
CA GLU A 41 9.97 -13.78 6.03
C GLU A 41 9.54 -12.33 6.20
N THR A 42 10.51 -11.45 6.39
CA THR A 42 10.32 -10.00 6.46
C THR A 42 10.96 -9.35 5.24
N THR A 43 10.25 -8.42 4.62
CA THR A 43 10.69 -7.69 3.43
C THR A 43 10.16 -6.26 3.44
N VAL A 44 10.63 -5.44 2.50
CA VAL A 44 10.08 -4.11 2.26
C VAL A 44 9.14 -4.20 1.06
N VAL A 45 7.95 -3.62 1.17
CA VAL A 45 7.01 -3.55 0.04
C VAL A 45 7.62 -2.68 -1.06
N THR A 46 7.74 -3.25 -2.26
CA THR A 46 8.29 -2.57 -3.43
C THR A 46 7.33 -2.70 -4.60
N ASP A 47 6.88 -1.57 -5.15
CA ASP A 47 6.03 -1.58 -6.34
C ASP A 47 6.78 -0.94 -7.53
N PRO A 48 7.06 -1.70 -8.62
CA PRO A 48 6.72 -3.10 -8.84
C PRO A 48 7.68 -4.07 -8.13
N GLY A 49 7.18 -5.24 -7.70
CA GLY A 49 7.99 -6.22 -6.96
C GLY A 49 7.24 -7.51 -6.63
N VAL A 50 7.93 -8.48 -6.03
CA VAL A 50 7.31 -9.64 -5.38
C VAL A 50 7.90 -9.69 -3.99
N GLU A 51 7.06 -9.49 -2.99
CA GLU A 51 7.46 -9.44 -1.59
C GLU A 51 7.78 -10.84 -1.07
N PHE A 52 7.00 -11.82 -1.48
CA PHE A 52 7.14 -13.19 -0.99
C PHE A 52 6.95 -14.20 -2.10
N SER A 53 7.78 -15.23 -2.10
CA SER A 53 7.66 -16.33 -3.05
C SER A 53 8.02 -17.64 -2.38
N PHE A 54 7.13 -18.62 -2.51
CA PHE A 54 7.31 -19.97 -2.00
C PHE A 54 7.21 -20.97 -3.14
N SER A 55 8.04 -22.01 -3.14
CA SER A 55 8.03 -23.04 -4.19
C SER A 55 8.23 -24.43 -3.61
N VAL A 56 7.43 -25.38 -4.08
CA VAL A 56 7.51 -26.80 -3.69
C VAL A 56 7.39 -27.66 -4.94
N GLY A 57 8.45 -28.41 -5.23
CA GLY A 57 8.54 -29.17 -6.50
C GLY A 57 8.52 -28.21 -7.69
N SER A 58 7.55 -28.37 -8.59
CA SER A 58 7.29 -27.44 -9.70
C SER A 58 6.12 -26.48 -9.44
N GLY A 59 5.53 -26.52 -8.24
CA GLY A 59 4.48 -25.61 -7.82
C GLY A 59 5.08 -24.38 -7.18
N PHE A 60 4.38 -23.26 -7.26
CA PHE A 60 4.80 -22.00 -6.66
C PHE A 60 3.60 -21.17 -6.21
N LEU A 61 3.89 -20.25 -5.31
CA LEU A 61 2.97 -19.23 -4.82
C LEU A 61 3.78 -17.95 -4.61
N SER A 62 3.34 -16.85 -5.21
CA SER A 62 3.96 -15.54 -5.05
C SER A 62 2.93 -14.50 -4.65
N PHE A 63 3.35 -13.60 -3.76
CA PHE A 63 2.57 -12.46 -3.30
C PHE A 63 3.30 -11.18 -3.71
N ASP A 64 2.59 -10.35 -4.44
CA ASP A 64 3.01 -9.04 -4.93
C ASP A 64 2.04 -8.01 -4.33
N ILE A 65 2.58 -7.07 -3.56
CA ILE A 65 1.86 -6.02 -2.84
C ILE A 65 2.16 -4.69 -3.52
N ALA A 66 1.15 -4.14 -4.18
CA ALA A 66 1.17 -2.83 -4.80
C ALA A 66 0.43 -1.79 -3.93
N GLU A 67 0.50 -0.52 -4.33
CA GLU A 67 -0.14 0.58 -3.58
C GLU A 67 -1.65 0.38 -3.34
N THR A 68 -2.34 -0.26 -4.30
CA THR A 68 -3.81 -0.39 -4.31
C THR A 68 -4.31 -1.81 -4.52
N ALA A 69 -3.40 -2.77 -4.62
CA ALA A 69 -3.78 -4.15 -4.89
C ALA A 69 -2.78 -5.14 -4.30
N VAL A 70 -3.26 -6.34 -3.98
CA VAL A 70 -2.42 -7.50 -3.72
C VAL A 70 -2.68 -8.54 -4.80
N THR A 71 -1.63 -8.95 -5.50
CA THR A 71 -1.68 -9.98 -6.53
C THR A 71 -1.06 -11.25 -6.01
N VAL A 72 -1.82 -12.34 -6.06
CA VAL A 72 -1.35 -13.67 -5.70
C VAL A 72 -1.29 -14.52 -6.96
N ILE A 73 -0.09 -14.91 -7.38
CA ILE A 73 0.11 -15.79 -8.54
C ILE A 73 0.48 -17.17 -8.02
N TYR A 74 -0.17 -18.20 -8.55
CA TYR A 74 -0.02 -19.54 -8.01
C TYR A 74 -0.09 -20.62 -9.08
N ASN A 75 0.66 -21.70 -8.86
CA ASN A 75 0.58 -22.96 -9.60
C ASN A 75 0.63 -24.12 -8.60
N LEU A 76 -0.44 -24.90 -8.55
CA LEU A 76 -0.66 -25.92 -7.51
C LEU A 76 -0.38 -27.35 -8.00
N ALA A 77 0.06 -27.51 -9.26
CA ALA A 77 0.10 -28.79 -9.96
C ALA A 77 0.89 -29.91 -9.24
N THR A 78 1.85 -29.56 -8.38
CA THR A 78 2.73 -30.53 -7.72
C THR A 78 2.87 -30.38 -6.22
N PHE A 79 1.98 -29.62 -5.58
CA PHE A 79 1.97 -29.67 -4.13
C PHE A 79 1.45 -31.05 -3.71
N PRO A 80 2.21 -31.80 -2.88
CA PRO A 80 1.75 -33.10 -2.42
C PRO A 80 0.43 -32.90 -1.68
N SER A 81 -0.59 -33.63 -2.12
CA SER A 81 -1.97 -33.54 -1.66
C SER A 81 -2.06 -33.61 -0.14
N VAL A 82 -2.24 -32.47 0.51
CA VAL A 82 -2.70 -32.44 1.90
C VAL A 82 -3.80 -31.42 1.97
N GLY A 83 -5.06 -31.89 1.93
CA GLY A 83 -6.24 -31.04 2.04
C GLY A 83 -6.29 -30.37 3.41
N ALA A 84 -5.68 -29.19 3.49
CA ALA A 84 -5.56 -28.42 4.70
C ALA A 84 -5.74 -26.96 4.37
N VAL A 85 -6.43 -26.29 5.30
CA VAL A 85 -6.57 -24.85 5.29
C VAL A 85 -5.17 -24.25 5.28
N THR A 86 -4.92 -23.42 4.29
CA THR A 86 -3.68 -22.66 4.17
C THR A 86 -4.01 -21.21 4.44
N THR A 87 -3.31 -20.62 5.41
CA THR A 87 -3.44 -19.22 5.74
C THR A 87 -2.18 -18.48 5.31
N TRP A 88 -2.37 -17.32 4.72
CA TRP A 88 -1.33 -16.36 4.47
C TRP A 88 -1.65 -15.10 5.25
N ASP A 89 -0.78 -14.78 6.20
CA ASP A 89 -0.89 -13.59 7.03
C ASP A 89 0.25 -12.64 6.65
N VAL A 90 -0.07 -11.38 6.34
CA VAL A 90 0.93 -10.32 6.13
C VAL A 90 0.67 -9.22 7.15
N SER A 91 1.69 -8.85 7.91
CA SER A 91 1.61 -7.85 8.98
C SER A 91 2.76 -6.86 8.91
N GLY A 92 2.66 -5.73 9.62
CA GLY A 92 3.71 -4.70 9.65
C GLY A 92 3.44 -3.51 8.74
N PHE A 93 2.22 -3.38 8.23
CA PHE A 93 1.80 -2.15 7.56
C PHE A 93 1.70 -1.00 8.57
N ASP A 94 1.97 0.23 8.12
CA ASP A 94 1.96 1.45 8.95
C ASP A 94 0.54 1.93 9.35
N ASP A 95 -0.30 1.04 9.91
CA ASP A 95 -1.66 1.33 10.42
C ASP A 95 -2.59 2.04 9.41
N GLN A 96 -2.45 1.71 8.12
CA GLN A 96 -3.07 2.45 7.03
C GLN A 96 -4.15 1.70 6.25
N ILE A 97 -4.33 0.39 6.48
CA ILE A 97 -5.28 -0.42 5.71
C ILE A 97 -6.72 -0.15 6.17
N THR A 98 -7.62 0.13 5.22
CA THR A 98 -9.05 0.35 5.45
C THR A 98 -9.97 -0.59 4.70
N GLY A 99 -9.43 -1.36 3.75
CA GLY A 99 -10.20 -2.32 2.98
C GLY A 99 -9.31 -3.36 2.34
N PHE A 100 -9.78 -4.60 2.33
CA PHE A 100 -9.14 -5.70 1.62
C PHE A 100 -10.22 -6.66 1.10
N SER A 101 -10.35 -6.79 -0.22
CA SER A 101 -11.43 -7.58 -0.81
C SER A 101 -11.02 -8.20 -2.15
N LEU A 102 -11.62 -9.34 -2.50
CA LEU A 102 -11.31 -10.02 -3.75
C LEU A 102 -11.87 -9.23 -4.94
N ALA A 103 -10.99 -8.74 -5.81
CA ALA A 103 -11.34 -8.09 -7.06
C ALA A 103 -11.53 -9.10 -8.20
N SER A 104 -10.67 -10.11 -8.27
CA SER A 104 -10.68 -11.12 -9.34
C SER A 104 -10.07 -12.45 -8.93
N GLY A 105 -10.55 -13.53 -9.55
CA GLY A 105 -10.06 -14.90 -9.39
C GLY A 105 -11.10 -15.86 -8.81
N LYS A 106 -10.67 -17.06 -8.42
CA LYS A 106 -11.57 -18.14 -7.99
C LYS A 106 -11.98 -17.99 -6.53
N ALA A 107 -13.07 -17.25 -6.30
CA ALA A 107 -13.62 -17.02 -4.96
C ALA A 107 -14.02 -18.31 -4.22
N ASN A 108 -14.40 -19.37 -4.94
CA ASN A 108 -14.84 -20.64 -4.35
C ASN A 108 -13.72 -21.44 -3.66
N LEU A 109 -12.46 -21.03 -3.85
CA LEU A 109 -11.31 -21.63 -3.17
C LEU A 109 -10.93 -20.87 -1.89
N ILE A 110 -11.38 -19.62 -1.78
CA ILE A 110 -11.11 -18.75 -0.63
C ILE A 110 -12.11 -19.06 0.47
N ASP A 111 -11.60 -19.41 1.64
CA ASP A 111 -12.40 -19.69 2.84
C ASP A 111 -12.75 -18.39 3.56
N ALA A 112 -11.74 -17.54 3.76
CA ALA A 112 -11.89 -16.26 4.44
C ALA A 112 -10.86 -15.24 3.96
N VAL A 113 -11.24 -13.97 4.07
CA VAL A 113 -10.36 -12.82 3.91
C VAL A 113 -10.66 -11.88 5.07
N SER A 114 -9.61 -11.36 5.71
CA SER A 114 -9.76 -10.36 6.77
C SER A 114 -8.61 -9.37 6.77
N PHE A 115 -8.80 -8.24 7.42
CA PHE A 115 -7.77 -7.23 7.59
C PHE A 115 -7.93 -6.47 8.92
N THR A 116 -6.83 -5.92 9.40
CA THR A 116 -6.75 -4.86 10.40
C THR A 116 -6.12 -3.63 9.75
N ALA A 117 -5.79 -2.59 10.53
CA ALA A 117 -5.07 -1.44 10.01
C ALA A 117 -3.62 -1.79 9.60
N ASP A 118 -3.04 -2.80 10.23
CA ASP A 118 -1.62 -3.20 10.15
C ASP A 118 -1.40 -4.60 9.56
N SER A 119 -2.46 -5.32 9.16
CA SER A 119 -2.35 -6.68 8.63
C SER A 119 -3.47 -7.07 7.68
N ILE A 120 -3.18 -8.02 6.80
CA ILE A 120 -4.13 -8.74 5.96
C ILE A 120 -3.97 -10.25 6.15
N SER A 121 -5.06 -10.99 6.02
CA SER A 121 -5.08 -12.45 6.10
C SER A 121 -5.93 -13.04 4.99
N LEU A 122 -5.40 -14.06 4.32
CA LEU A 122 -6.07 -14.87 3.31
C LEU A 122 -6.08 -16.33 3.75
N SER A 123 -7.27 -16.90 3.92
CA SER A 123 -7.46 -18.32 4.19
C SER A 123 -8.02 -19.03 2.96
N VAL A 124 -7.44 -20.18 2.61
CA VAL A 124 -7.84 -21.01 1.47
C VAL A 124 -8.15 -22.41 2.00
N ALA A 125 -9.38 -22.89 1.81
CA ALA A 125 -9.90 -24.10 2.46
C ALA A 125 -9.15 -25.38 2.04
N ASP A 126 -8.70 -25.44 0.79
CA ASP A 126 -8.04 -26.62 0.24
C ASP A 126 -7.03 -26.24 -0.84
N PHE A 127 -5.98 -25.53 -0.42
CA PHE A 127 -4.95 -25.02 -1.32
C PHE A 127 -4.15 -26.15 -2.02
N PHE A 128 -4.14 -27.38 -1.49
CA PHE A 128 -3.30 -28.46 -2.03
C PHE A 128 -4.08 -29.64 -2.66
N ALA A 129 -5.40 -29.76 -2.50
CA ALA A 129 -6.18 -30.74 -3.28
C ALA A 129 -6.60 -30.20 -4.66
N VAL A 130 -6.49 -28.89 -4.88
CA VAL A 130 -6.78 -28.25 -6.16
C VAL A 130 -5.61 -28.51 -7.11
N ASN A 131 -5.66 -29.63 -7.84
CA ASN A 131 -4.71 -29.89 -8.93
C ASN A 131 -5.07 -29.03 -10.15
N GLU A 132 -4.78 -27.75 -10.03
CA GLU A 132 -4.83 -26.84 -11.15
C GLU A 132 -3.47 -26.86 -11.84
N GLY A 133 -3.37 -27.68 -12.88
CA GLY A 133 -2.18 -27.82 -13.74
C GLY A 133 -1.76 -26.56 -14.50
N ALA A 134 -2.35 -25.39 -14.17
CA ALA A 134 -2.13 -24.11 -14.83
C ALA A 134 -1.76 -23.04 -13.80
N VAL A 135 -1.04 -22.01 -14.27
CA VAL A 135 -0.81 -20.78 -13.49
C VAL A 135 -2.12 -20.01 -13.40
N ASN A 136 -2.49 -19.61 -12.19
CA ASN A 136 -3.68 -18.83 -11.88
C ASN A 136 -3.31 -17.60 -11.06
N THR A 137 -4.29 -16.70 -10.91
CA THR A 137 -4.11 -15.43 -10.21
C THR A 137 -5.35 -15.09 -9.39
N TRP A 138 -5.14 -14.64 -8.15
CA TRP A 138 -6.10 -13.84 -7.40
C TRP A 138 -5.60 -12.39 -7.36
N ILE A 139 -6.52 -11.45 -7.50
CA ILE A 139 -6.26 -10.03 -7.34
C ILE A 139 -7.21 -9.53 -6.26
N PHE A 140 -6.66 -8.86 -5.27
CA PHE A 140 -7.40 -8.24 -4.18
C PHE A 140 -7.24 -6.72 -4.27
N ASP A 141 -8.34 -5.99 -4.14
CA ASP A 141 -8.29 -4.54 -3.96
C ASP A 141 -7.82 -4.25 -2.54
N LEU A 142 -6.85 -3.34 -2.42
CA LEU A 142 -6.30 -2.83 -1.16
C LEU A 142 -6.65 -1.35 -1.05
N GLU A 143 -7.40 -1.00 -0.01
CA GLU A 143 -7.73 0.39 0.30
C GLU A 143 -6.91 0.85 1.49
N THR A 144 -6.31 2.04 1.38
CA THR A 144 -5.55 2.68 2.47
C THR A 144 -6.12 4.06 2.80
N SER A 145 -5.88 4.53 4.03
CA SER A 145 -6.16 5.92 4.42
C SER A 145 -4.94 6.59 5.01
N VAL A 146 -4.78 7.87 4.68
CA VAL A 146 -3.72 8.72 5.24
C VAL A 146 -4.27 9.45 6.46
N ALA A 147 -3.57 9.37 7.58
CA ALA A 147 -3.71 10.41 8.59
C ALA A 147 -3.24 11.74 7.99
N PRO A 148 -4.00 12.85 8.10
CA PRO A 148 -3.56 14.15 7.60
C PRO A 148 -2.22 14.53 8.22
N VAL A 149 -1.17 14.65 7.41
CA VAL A 149 0.14 15.11 7.89
C VAL A 149 -0.02 16.56 8.39
N PRO A 150 0.28 16.86 9.66
CA PRO A 150 0.22 18.23 10.15
C PRO A 150 1.19 19.09 9.34
N LEU A 151 0.67 20.14 8.68
CA LEU A 151 1.51 21.08 7.96
C LEU A 151 2.56 21.63 8.93
N PRO A 152 3.87 21.58 8.59
CA PRO A 152 4.87 22.14 9.45
C PRO A 152 4.59 23.64 9.60
N ALA A 153 4.59 24.14 10.84
CA ALA A 153 4.31 25.54 11.15
C ALA A 153 5.21 26.52 10.37
N SER A 154 6.32 26.04 9.81
CA SER A 154 7.20 26.76 8.90
C SER A 154 6.50 27.27 7.63
N GLY A 155 5.50 26.56 7.09
CA GLY A 155 4.72 27.02 5.94
C GLY A 155 3.92 28.29 6.26
N VAL A 156 3.31 28.33 7.44
CA VAL A 156 2.59 29.52 7.94
C VAL A 156 3.56 30.66 8.24
N LEU A 157 4.73 30.36 8.82
CA LEU A 157 5.77 31.36 9.10
C LEU A 157 6.40 31.94 7.82
N LEU A 158 6.58 31.15 6.76
CA LEU A 158 7.08 31.64 5.48
C LEU A 158 6.11 32.63 4.85
N VAL A 159 4.82 32.31 4.84
CA VAL A 159 3.77 33.22 4.33
C VAL A 159 3.68 34.49 5.17
N ALA A 160 3.71 34.36 6.50
CA ALA A 160 3.71 35.51 7.41
C ALA A 160 4.98 36.38 7.24
N GLY A 161 6.15 35.76 7.07
CA GLY A 161 7.42 36.43 6.85
C GLY A 161 7.45 37.22 5.55
N LEU A 162 6.96 36.62 4.45
CA LEU A 162 6.86 37.29 3.15
C LEU A 162 5.85 38.44 3.17
N ALA A 163 4.71 38.28 3.85
CA ALA A 163 3.75 39.37 4.06
C ALA A 163 4.39 40.52 4.85
N GLY A 164 5.11 40.24 5.93
CA GLY A 164 5.83 41.24 6.74
C GLY A 164 6.89 42.01 5.94
N LEU A 165 7.68 41.32 5.11
CA LEU A 165 8.65 41.93 4.19
C LEU A 165 7.98 42.83 3.14
N GLY A 166 6.83 42.43 2.62
CA GLY A 166 6.02 43.23 1.70
C GLY A 166 5.58 44.56 2.31
N PHE A 167 5.07 44.55 3.55
CA PHE A 167 4.66 45.77 4.26
C PHE A 167 5.85 46.67 4.63
N ALA A 168 6.99 46.09 5.02
CA ALA A 168 8.21 46.85 5.33
C ALA A 168 8.75 47.59 4.10
N SER A 169 8.74 46.96 2.92
CA SER A 169 9.20 47.57 1.67
C SER A 169 8.35 48.76 1.21
N ARG A 170 7.02 48.70 1.41
CA ARG A 170 6.12 49.82 1.07
C ARG A 170 6.31 51.02 1.99
N ARG A 171 6.60 50.79 3.27
CA ARG A 171 6.77 51.86 4.25
C ARG A 171 8.03 52.69 4.01
N ASN A 172 9.10 52.09 3.48
CA ASN A 172 10.32 52.81 3.13
C ASN A 172 10.18 53.68 1.87
N LYS A 173 9.28 53.34 0.94
CA LYS A 173 9.01 54.15 -0.26
C LYS A 173 8.16 55.40 -0.01
N LEU A 174 7.49 55.51 1.14
CA LEU A 174 6.65 56.66 1.49
C LEU A 174 7.39 57.74 2.30
N LYS A 175 8.66 57.51 2.65
CA LYS A 175 9.48 58.41 3.48
C LYS A 175 10.60 59.12 2.71
N GLY A 176 10.72 58.90 1.41
CA GLY A 176 11.61 59.64 0.51
C GLY A 176 10.79 60.37 -0.53
#